data_AF-A0A699X719-F1
#
_entry.id   AF-A0A699X719-F1
#
_cell.length_a   1.000
_cell.length_b   1.000
_cell.length_c   1.000
_cell.angle_alpha   90.00
_cell.angle_beta   90.00
_cell.angle_gamma   90.00
#
_symmetry.space_group_name_H-M   'P 1'
#
loop_
_entity.id
_entity.type
_entity.pdbx_description
1 polymer ?
#
loop_
_entity_poly.entity_id
_entity_poly.type
_entity_poly.pdbx_seq_one_letter_code
_entity_poly.pdbx_strand_id
1 'polypeptide(L)' 'IEPLYHQAPAAAQLDAQLYALLALTDALRLGRPREVKLARQLLEQQMASPTLSAQAHA' A
#
# COMPACT_ATOMS: atom_id res chain seq x y z
N ILE A 1 -4.39 -15.04 -3.03
CA ILE A 1 -5.10 -13.75 -3.12
C ILE A 1 -4.87 -13.24 -4.53
N GLU A 2 -5.92 -12.94 -5.28
CA GLU A 2 -5.78 -12.37 -6.63
C GLU A 2 -5.45 -10.87 -6.52
N PRO A 3 -4.43 -10.39 -7.25
CA PRO A 3 -4.07 -8.98 -7.22
C PRO A 3 -5.16 -8.12 -7.87
N LEU A 4 -5.39 -6.92 -7.34
CA LEU A 4 -6.35 -5.96 -7.94
C LEU A 4 -5.94 -5.52 -9.35
N TYR A 5 -4.64 -5.60 -9.66
CA TYR A 5 -4.08 -5.28 -10.95
C TYR A 5 -2.99 -6.28 -11.30
N HIS A 6 -3.03 -6.83 -12.52
CA HIS A 6 -2.17 -7.92 -12.93
C HIS A 6 -0.67 -7.62 -12.85
N GLN A 7 -0.25 -6.35 -12.98
CA GLN A 7 1.17 -5.96 -12.83
C GLN A 7 1.56 -5.54 -11.42
N ALA A 8 0.62 -5.50 -10.47
CA ALA A 8 0.92 -5.12 -9.09
C ALA A 8 2.03 -5.98 -8.46
N PRO A 9 2.09 -7.30 -8.66
CA PRO A 9 3.19 -8.12 -8.14
C PRO A 9 4.56 -7.74 -8.73
N ALA A 10 4.61 -7.43 -10.03
CA ALA A 10 5.85 -7.01 -10.69
C ALA A 10 6.31 -5.64 -10.20
N ALA A 11 5.39 -4.68 -10.09
CA ALA A 11 5.69 -3.34 -9.58
C ALA A 11 6.15 -3.38 -8.10
N ALA A 12 5.55 -4.25 -7.29
CA ALA A 12 5.92 -4.43 -5.89
C ALA A 12 7.36 -4.94 -5.69
N GLN A 13 7.93 -5.63 -6.68
CA GLN A 13 9.33 -6.07 -6.63
C GLN A 13 10.32 -4.93 -6.93
N LEU A 14 9.86 -3.89 -7.63
CA LEU A 14 10.69 -2.76 -8.08
C LEU A 14 10.68 -1.61 -7.08
N ASP A 15 9.64 -1.52 -6.24
CA ASP A 15 9.45 -0.42 -5.30
C ASP A 15 8.97 -0.93 -3.93
N ALA A 16 9.85 -0.81 -2.94
CA ALA A 16 9.59 -1.22 -1.56
C ALA A 16 8.50 -0.38 -0.87
N GLN A 17 8.38 0.91 -1.23
CA GLN A 17 7.32 1.77 -0.72
C GLN A 17 5.98 1.35 -1.32
N LEU A 18 5.94 1.05 -2.62
CA LEU A 18 4.75 0.50 -3.26
C LEU A 18 4.34 -0.85 -2.66
N TYR A 19 5.30 -1.75 -2.40
CA TYR A 19 5.02 -3.02 -1.72
C TYR A 19 4.37 -2.80 -0.35
N ALA A 20 4.88 -1.86 0.46
CA ALA A 20 4.31 -1.54 1.76
C ALA A 20 2.86 -1.02 1.65
N LEU A 21 2.57 -0.16 0.67
CA LEU A 21 1.22 0.36 0.43
C LEU A 21 0.26 -0.74 -0.04
N LEU A 22 0.72 -1.65 -0.91
CA LEU A 22 -0.07 -2.80 -1.36
C LEU A 22 -0.36 -3.76 -0.20
N ALA A 23 0.61 -4.00 0.68
CA ALA A 23 0.40 -4.82 1.87
C ALA A 23 -0.65 -4.23 2.83
N LEU A 24 -0.62 -2.91 3.04
CA LEU A 24 -1.67 -2.21 3.81
C LEU A 24 -3.05 -2.34 3.12
N THR A 25 -3.08 -2.26 1.79
CA THR A 25 -4.31 -2.43 1.00
C THR A 25 -4.87 -3.85 1.12
N ASP A 26 -4.02 -4.88 1.11
CA ASP A 26 -4.45 -6.27 1.31
C ASP A 26 -4.98 -6.50 2.73
N ALA A 27 -4.34 -5.90 3.75
CA ALA A 27 -4.85 -5.93 5.12
C ALA A 27 -6.22 -5.24 5.25
N LEU A 28 -6.50 -4.19 4.46
CA LEU A 28 -7.83 -3.56 4.41
C LEU A 28 -8.89 -4.45 3.75
N ARG A 29 -8.52 -5.21 2.72
CA ARG A 29 -9.44 -6.06 1.94
C ARG A 29 -9.77 -7.39 2.63
N LEU A 30 -8.77 -7.97 3.30
CA LEU A 30 -8.80 -9.37 3.73
C LEU A 30 -8.52 -9.56 5.22
N GLY A 31 -8.09 -8.50 5.91
CA GLY A 31 -7.71 -8.56 7.31
C GLY A 31 -8.90 -8.71 8.25
N ARG A 32 -8.60 -9.13 9.48
CA ARG A 32 -9.55 -9.12 10.61
C ARG A 32 -9.87 -7.67 11.02
N PRO A 33 -10.97 -7.41 11.75
CA PRO A 33 -11.34 -6.04 12.14
C PRO A 33 -10.23 -5.23 12.83
N ARG A 34 -9.37 -5.89 13.63
CA ARG A 34 -8.20 -5.25 14.27
C ARG A 34 -7.12 -4.87 13.26
N GLU A 35 -6.84 -5.75 12.30
CA GLU A 35 -5.86 -5.53 11.23
C GLU A 35 -6.34 -4.43 10.28
N VAL A 36 -7.60 -4.44 9.90
CA VAL A 36 -8.22 -3.38 9.06
C VAL A 36 -8.11 -2.03 9.76
N LYS A 37 -8.38 -1.95 11.06
CA LYS A 37 -8.24 -0.71 11.84
C LYS A 37 -6.80 -0.21 11.83
N LEU A 38 -5.83 -1.09 12.11
CA LEU A 38 -4.42 -0.73 12.11
C LEU A 38 -3.92 -0.32 10.72
N ALA A 39 -4.28 -1.08 9.68
CA ALA A 39 -3.89 -0.82 8.30
C ALA A 39 -4.40 0.54 7.81
N ARG A 40 -5.64 0.91 8.19
CA ARG A 40 -6.19 2.25 7.92
C ARG A 40 -5.34 3.35 8.55
N GLN A 41 -5.00 3.21 9.83
CA GLN A 41 -4.19 4.20 10.55
C GLN A 41 -2.80 4.37 9.92
N LEU A 42 -2.14 3.26 9.59
CA LEU A 42 -0.83 3.28 8.95
C LEU A 42 -0.89 3.89 7.54
N LEU A 43 -1.94 3.58 6.76
CA LEU A 43 -2.11 4.13 5.42
C LEU A 43 -2.33 5.65 5.47
N GLU A 44 -3.15 6.13 6.40
CA GLU A 44 -3.37 7.57 6.64
C GLU A 44 -2.05 8.30 7.00
N GLN A 45 -1.20 7.68 7.84
CA GLN A 45 0.11 8.23 8.19
C GLN A 45 1.08 8.31 7.00
N GLN A 46 1.05 7.31 6.12
CA GLN A 46 1.87 7.29 4.90
C GLN A 46 1.40 8.36 3.91
N MET A 47 0.08 8.56 3.76
CA MET A 47 -0.48 9.58 2.87
C MET A 47 -0.29 11.00 3.39
N ALA A 48 -0.29 11.19 4.72
CA ALA A 48 -0.02 12.47 5.35
C ALA A 48 1.47 12.89 5.23
N SER A 49 2.36 11.94 4.94
CA SER A 49 3.76 12.23 4.67
C SER A 49 3.90 12.71 3.21
N PRO A 50 4.39 13.95 2.95
CA PRO A 50 4.29 14.62 1.65
C PRO A 50 5.17 14.04 0.52
N THR A 51 5.82 12.90 0.75
CA THR A 51 6.76 12.26 -0.19
C THR A 51 6.11 11.74 -1.47
N LEU A 52 4.78 11.53 -1.48
CA LEU A 52 4.03 11.07 -2.65
C LEU A 52 4.06 12.05 -3.85
N SER A 53 4.43 13.31 -3.64
CA SER A 53 4.51 14.32 -4.72
C SER A 53 5.89 14.46 -5.36
N ALA A 54 6.95 13.92 -4.74
CA ALA A 54 8.34 14.19 -5.17
C ALA A 54 8.92 13.18 -6.17
N GLN A 55 8.27 12.03 -6.38
CA GLN A 55 8.82 10.92 -7.18
C GLN A 55 8.02 10.59 -8.46
N ALA A 56 6.93 11.32 -8.74
CA ALA A 56 6.08 11.04 -9.89
C ALA A 56 6.60 11.59 -11.25
N HIS A 57 7.73 12.31 -11.27
CA HIS A 57 8.33 12.84 -12.50
C HIS A 57 9.86 12.81 -12.43
N ALA A 58 10.47 11.74 -12.93
CA ALA A 58 11.86 11.71 -13.39
C ALA A 58 12.00 10.69 -14.51
#